data_AF-A0A3S0CNF5-F1
#
_entry.id   AF-A0A3S0CNF5-F1
#
_cell.length_a   1.000
_cell.length_b   1.000
_cell.length_c   1.000
_cell.angle_alpha   90.00
_cell.angle_beta   90.00
_cell.angle_gamma   90.00
#
_symmetry.space_group_name_H-M   'P 1'
#
loop_
_entity.id
_entity.type
_entity.pdbx_description
1 polymer ?
#
loop_
_entity_poly.entity_id
_entity_poly.type
_entity_poly.pdbx_seq_one_letter_code
_entity_poly.pdbx_strand_id
1 'polypeptide(L)'
;MNFEVGDNVKITGGPYYLAKSGNKIPMGEKGVGTFVRAEEDGTALYIKIAGMVRYVYIGPEHTSDTGTIMSPHKVVKVKVKAK
;
A
#
# COMPACT_ATOMS: atom_id res chain seq x y z
N MET A 1 12.03 -1.23 8.19
CA MET A 1 11.20 -2.40 7.82
C MET A 1 12.14 -3.51 7.35
N ASN A 2 11.81 -4.79 7.62
CA ASN A 2 12.62 -5.94 7.18
C ASN A 2 11.86 -6.76 6.14
N PHE A 3 11.85 -6.28 4.89
CA PHE A 3 11.30 -6.99 3.74
C PHE A 3 12.43 -7.32 2.76
N GLU A 4 12.44 -8.54 2.25
CA GLU A 4 13.38 -8.97 1.22
C GLU A 4 12.65 -9.13 -0.10
N VAL A 5 13.34 -8.85 -1.21
CA VAL A 5 12.78 -9.00 -2.57
C VAL A 5 12.25 -10.42 -2.73
N GLY A 6 10.98 -10.55 -3.14
CA GLY A 6 10.31 -11.84 -3.24
C GLY A 6 9.42 -12.19 -2.05
N ASP A 7 9.47 -11.43 -0.95
CA ASP A 7 8.59 -11.64 0.18
C ASP A 7 7.12 -11.45 -0.20
N ASN A 8 6.27 -12.38 0.26
CA ASN A 8 4.84 -12.19 0.16
C ASN A 8 4.37 -11.26 1.28
N VAL A 9 3.62 -10.24 0.90
CA VAL A 9 3.13 -9.21 1.82
C VAL A 9 1.63 -9.01 1.63
N LYS A 10 0.92 -8.81 2.74
CA LYS A 10 -0.49 -8.40 2.75
C LYS A 10 -0.57 -6.91 2.99
N ILE A 11 -1.28 -6.22 2.08
CA ILE A 11 -1.52 -4.79 2.09
C ILE A 11 -2.96 -4.54 2.57
N THR A 12 -3.10 -3.64 3.54
CA THR A 12 -4.37 -3.20 4.11
C THR A 12 -4.34 -1.70 4.39
N GLY A 13 -5.50 -1.09 4.63
CA GLY A 13 -5.60 0.37 4.81
C GLY A 13 -5.32 1.13 3.52
N GLY A 14 -4.66 2.28 3.63
CA GLY A 14 -4.21 3.10 2.49
C GLY A 14 -5.03 4.37 2.26
N PRO A 15 -4.62 5.16 1.25
CA PRO A 15 -5.24 6.43 0.93
C PRO A 15 -6.73 6.30 0.61
N TYR A 16 -7.46 7.35 0.95
CA TYR A 16 -8.88 7.45 0.62
C TYR A 16 -9.28 8.89 0.35
N TYR A 17 -10.30 9.05 -0.48
CA TYR A 17 -10.99 10.32 -0.65
C TYR A 17 -12.22 10.36 0.25
N LEU A 18 -12.40 11.45 1.00
CA LEU A 18 -13.59 11.66 1.82
C LEU A 18 -14.62 12.46 1.02
N ALA A 19 -15.63 11.78 0.49
CA ALA A 19 -16.71 12.44 -0.25
C ALA A 19 -17.51 13.38 0.68
N LYS A 20 -18.18 14.37 0.10
CA LYS A 20 -19.06 15.30 0.85
C LYS A 20 -20.14 14.59 1.65
N SER A 21 -20.55 13.39 1.25
CA SER A 21 -21.49 12.55 1.98
C SER A 21 -20.92 11.90 3.25
N GLY A 22 -19.62 12.03 3.51
CA GLY A 22 -18.90 11.33 4.58
C GLY A 22 -18.38 9.94 4.18
N ASN A 23 -18.65 9.48 2.96
CA ASN A 23 -18.18 8.19 2.48
C ASN A 23 -16.67 8.22 2.19
N LYS A 24 -15.95 7.20 2.67
CA LYS A 24 -14.54 6.97 2.34
C LYS A 24 -14.44 6.13 1.07
N ILE A 25 -13.91 6.72 0.00
CA ILE A 25 -13.64 6.05 -1.27
C ILE A 25 -12.18 5.60 -1.26
N PRO A 26 -11.88 4.29 -1.31
CA PRO A 26 -10.51 3.81 -1.34
C PRO A 26 -9.77 4.28 -2.60
N MET A 27 -8.58 4.85 -2.41
CA MET A 27 -7.70 5.31 -3.50
C MET A 27 -6.38 4.52 -3.55
N GLY A 28 -6.17 3.61 -2.59
CA GLY A 28 -5.03 2.72 -2.52
C GLY A 28 -5.35 1.27 -2.89
N GLU A 29 -4.31 0.49 -3.15
CA GLU A 29 -4.38 -0.93 -3.49
C GLU A 29 -4.44 -1.80 -2.21
N LYS A 30 -5.18 -2.90 -2.25
CA LYS A 30 -5.27 -3.88 -1.14
C LYS A 30 -5.13 -5.28 -1.68
N GLY A 31 -4.58 -6.19 -0.88
CA GLY A 31 -4.48 -7.59 -1.28
C GLY A 31 -3.19 -8.23 -0.80
N VAL A 32 -2.81 -9.32 -1.46
CA VAL A 32 -1.53 -10.01 -1.24
C VAL A 32 -0.70 -9.88 -2.51
N GLY A 33 0.57 -9.55 -2.35
CA GLY A 33 1.50 -9.41 -3.46
C GLY A 33 2.92 -9.72 -3.05
N THR A 34 3.83 -9.58 -3.99
CA THR A 34 5.26 -9.85 -3.82
C THR A 34 6.01 -8.52 -3.70
N PHE A 35 6.77 -8.34 -2.62
CA PHE A 35 7.63 -7.18 -2.42
C PHE A 35 8.72 -7.12 -3.50
N VAL A 36 8.87 -5.95 -4.12
CA VAL A 36 9.84 -5.69 -5.20
C VAL A 36 10.97 -4.80 -4.71
N ARG A 37 10.65 -3.63 -4.15
CA ARG A 37 11.62 -2.68 -3.57
C ARG A 37 10.90 -1.66 -2.69
N ALA A 38 11.67 -0.92 -1.88
CA ALA A 38 11.20 0.30 -1.23
C ALA A 38 11.71 1.53 -1.99
N GLU A 39 11.06 2.67 -1.80
CA GLU A 39 11.69 3.96 -2.10
C GLU A 39 12.82 4.24 -1.10
N GLU A 40 13.82 5.01 -1.54
CA GLU A 40 14.99 5.35 -0.73
C GLU A 40 14.62 6.14 0.53
N ASP A 41 13.60 6.99 0.45
CA ASP A 41 13.09 7.78 1.57
C ASP A 41 12.15 6.99 2.52
N GLY A 42 11.84 5.73 2.18
CA GLY A 42 10.97 4.87 2.96
C GLY A 42 9.48 5.25 2.94
N THR A 43 9.05 6.16 2.07
CA THR A 43 7.65 6.63 2.01
C THR A 43 6.74 5.72 1.20
N ALA A 44 7.30 4.81 0.41
CA ALA A 44 6.52 3.86 -0.38
C ALA A 44 7.24 2.54 -0.63
N LEU A 45 6.43 1.52 -0.92
CA LEU A 45 6.87 0.21 -1.38
C LEU A 45 6.33 -0.06 -2.79
N TYR A 46 7.09 -0.82 -3.56
CA TYR A 46 6.66 -1.38 -4.83
C TYR A 46 6.32 -2.85 -4.62
N ILE A 47 5.06 -3.21 -4.89
CA ILE A 47 4.54 -4.56 -4.66
C ILE A 47 3.90 -5.06 -5.95
N LYS A 48 4.26 -6.28 -6.37
CA LYS A 48 3.68 -6.93 -7.54
C LYS A 48 2.39 -7.64 -7.14
N ILE A 49 1.26 -7.22 -7.71
CA ILE A 49 -0.07 -7.81 -7.51
C ILE A 49 -0.66 -8.11 -8.89
N ALA A 50 -1.16 -9.32 -9.09
CA ALA A 50 -1.76 -9.76 -10.36
C ALA A 50 -0.90 -9.44 -11.60
N GLY A 51 0.43 -9.61 -11.48
CA GLY A 51 1.37 -9.35 -12.58
C GLY A 51 1.83 -7.90 -12.74
N MET A 52 1.17 -6.93 -12.09
CA MET A 52 1.49 -5.50 -12.20
C MET A 52 2.23 -5.00 -10.95
N VAL A 53 3.20 -4.10 -11.14
CA VAL A 53 3.85 -3.41 -10.02
C VAL A 53 2.97 -2.24 -9.60
N ARG A 54 2.68 -2.17 -8.30
CA ARG A 54 1.85 -1.14 -7.67
C ARG A 54 2.67 -0.33 -6.68
N TYR A 55 2.41 0.96 -6.67
CA TYR A 55 2.92 1.90 -5.68
C TYR A 55 2.05 1.82 -4.40
N VAL A 56 2.68 1.57 -3.26
CA VAL A 56 2.01 1.39 -1.97
C VAL A 56 2.58 2.39 -0.97
N TYR A 57 1.84 3.47 -0.72
CA TYR A 57 2.23 4.53 0.21
C TYR A 57 2.28 4.03 1.66
N ILE A 58 3.38 4.28 2.35
CA ILE A 58 3.62 3.95 3.77
C ILE A 58 4.21 5.11 4.58
N GLY A 59 4.31 6.31 3.99
CA GLY A 59 4.84 7.51 4.62
C GLY A 59 3.87 8.16 5.62
N PRO A 60 4.23 9.32 6.17
CA PRO A 60 3.40 10.07 7.12
C PRO A 60 2.02 10.43 6.53
N GLU A 61 0.98 10.40 7.35
CA GLU A 61 -0.35 10.82 6.88
C GLU A 61 -0.34 12.32 6.52
N HIS A 62 -0.90 12.65 5.36
CA HIS A 62 -1.11 14.03 4.93
C HIS A 62 -2.33 14.11 4.00
N THR A 63 -2.82 15.32 3.76
CA THR A 63 -3.81 15.58 2.71
C THR A 63 -3.08 16.07 1.46
N SER A 64 -3.28 15.39 0.34
CA SER A 64 -2.74 15.81 -0.96
C SER A 64 -3.48 17.01 -1.53
N ASP A 65 -2.90 17.68 -2.53
CA ASP A 65 -3.50 18.83 -3.22
C ASP A 65 -4.85 18.53 -3.89
N THR A 66 -5.13 17.25 -4.17
CA THR A 66 -6.41 16.79 -4.75
C THR A 66 -7.45 16.42 -3.70
N GLY A 67 -7.16 16.62 -2.41
CA GLY A 67 -8.05 16.29 -1.30
C GLY A 67 -8.07 14.81 -0.92
N THR A 68 -7.21 13.97 -1.52
CA THR A 68 -7.03 12.59 -1.05
C THR A 68 -6.27 12.62 0.28
N ILE A 69 -6.82 11.93 1.29
CA ILE A 69 -6.13 11.68 2.55
C ILE A 69 -5.16 10.53 2.30
N MET A 70 -3.87 10.85 2.27
CA MET A 70 -2.77 9.93 2.08
C MET A 70 -2.47 9.19 3.37
N SER A 71 -3.45 8.42 3.85
CA SER A 71 -3.26 7.53 5.01
C SER A 71 -2.37 6.35 4.62
N PRO A 72 -1.34 5.98 5.41
CA PRO A 72 -0.42 4.91 5.05
C PRO A 72 -1.11 3.55 4.96
N HIS A 73 -0.64 2.73 4.03
CA HIS A 73 -0.97 1.32 4.06
C HIS A 73 -0.27 0.64 5.23
N LYS A 74 -0.95 -0.35 5.82
CA LYS A 74 -0.31 -1.34 6.67
C LYS A 74 0.12 -2.52 5.81
N VAL A 75 1.41 -2.78 5.81
CA VAL A 75 2.04 -3.88 5.07
C VAL A 75 2.65 -4.88 6.04
N VAL A 76 2.27 -6.15 5.92
CA VAL A 76 2.76 -7.23 6.78
C VAL A 76 3.25 -8.40 5.94
N LYS A 77 4.39 -8.99 6.31
CA LYS A 77 4.89 -10.21 5.68
C LYS A 77 3.95 -11.37 6.00
N VAL A 78 3.63 -12.19 5.01
CA VAL A 78 2.75 -13.35 5.12
C VAL A 78 3.37 -14.59 4.49
N LYS A 79 3.08 -15.76 5.04
CA LYS A 79 3.38 -17.03 4.39
C LYS A 79 2.22 -17.35 3.44
N VAL A 80 2.49 -17.50 2.15
CA VAL A 80 1.50 -18.04 1.21
C VAL A 80 1.38 -19.53 1.52
N LYS A 81 0.20 -19.98 1.95
CA LYS A 81 -0.05 -21.43 2.01
C LYS A 81 -0.02 -21.94 0.58
N ALA A 82 0.89 -22.87 0.29
CA ALA A 82 0.84 -23.66 -0.93
C ALA A 82 -0.56 -24.27 -1.03
N LYS A 83 -1.19 -24.10 -2.18
CA LYS A 83 -2.53 -24.61 -2.46
C LYS A 83 -2.41 -26.06 -2.92
#